data_AF-X1G4D8-F1
#
_entry.id   AF-X1G4D8-F1
#
_cell.length_a   1.000
_cell.length_b   1.000
_cell.length_c   1.000
_cell.angle_alpha   90.00
_cell.angle_beta   90.00
_cell.angle_gamma   90.00
#
_symmetry.space_group_name_H-M   'P 1'
#
loop_
_entity.id
_entity.type
_entity.pdbx_description
1 polymer ?
#
loop_
_entity_poly.entity_id
_entity_poly.type
_entity_poly.pdbx_seq_one_letter_code
_entity_poly.pdbx_strand_id
1 'polypeptide(L)'
;MDGRKRTVQIKFRVTEAERDLILEKMKLVPTRNMAAYLRKIAIDGYIIQIDHADIKAMTAEIQKIGVNVNQIARRVNATGNAYQED
;
A
#
# COMPACT_ATOMS: atom_id res chain seq x y z
N MET A 1 42.05 11.02 -1.36
CA MET A 1 40.82 10.20 -1.38
C MET A 1 41.13 8.79 -1.90
N ASP A 2 42.21 8.18 -1.42
CA ASP A 2 42.69 6.92 -1.97
C ASP A 2 42.39 5.76 -1.00
N GLY A 3 41.88 4.64 -1.52
CA GLY A 3 41.58 3.43 -0.73
C GLY A 3 40.13 3.23 -0.25
N ARG A 4 39.14 4.01 -0.72
CA ARG A 4 37.72 3.73 -0.37
C ARG A 4 37.22 2.46 -1.08
N LYS A 5 36.79 1.46 -0.30
CA LYS A 5 36.09 0.26 -0.82
C LYS A 5 34.76 0.55 -1.52
N ARG A 6 34.13 1.70 -1.24
CA ARG A 6 32.81 2.08 -1.77
C ARG A 6 32.93 3.37 -2.57
N THR A 7 33.07 3.23 -3.89
CA THR A 7 33.37 4.31 -4.83
C THR A 7 32.13 4.85 -5.55
N VAL A 8 31.09 4.02 -5.70
CA VAL A 8 29.84 4.41 -6.38
C VAL A 8 28.93 5.17 -5.41
N GLN A 9 28.42 6.32 -5.86
CA GLN A 9 27.47 7.14 -5.10
C GLN A 9 26.04 7.00 -5.66
N ILE A 10 25.07 6.74 -4.78
CA ILE A 10 23.65 6.77 -5.09
C ILE A 10 23.05 7.98 -4.37
N LYS A 11 22.34 8.85 -5.10
CA LYS A 11 21.68 10.05 -4.54
C LYS A 11 20.19 9.97 -4.82
N PHE A 12 19.37 10.27 -3.83
CA PHE A 12 17.93 10.44 -3.98
C PHE A 12 17.48 11.65 -3.17
N ARG A 13 16.40 12.30 -3.63
CA ARG A 13 15.80 13.44 -2.94
C ARG A 13 14.69 12.93 -2.04
N VAL A 14 14.51 13.61 -0.92
CA VAL A 14 13.43 13.38 0.03
C VAL A 14 12.90 14.73 0.50
N THR A 15 11.64 14.75 0.91
CA THR A 15 11.05 15.83 1.70
C THR A 15 11.62 15.84 3.12
N GLU A 16 11.40 16.92 3.85
CA GLU A 16 11.78 17.02 5.26
C GLU A 16 11.09 15.95 6.12
N ALA A 17 9.78 15.73 5.89
CA ALA A 17 9.01 14.71 6.59
C ALA A 17 9.56 13.30 6.35
N GLU A 18 9.91 12.96 5.10
CA GLU A 18 10.54 11.68 4.77
C GLU A 18 11.92 11.54 5.44
N ARG A 19 12.71 12.62 5.48
CA ARG A 19 14.01 12.62 6.16
C ARG A 19 13.87 12.32 7.65
N ASP A 20 12.89 12.93 8.31
CA ASP A 20 12.65 12.72 9.75
C ASP A 20 12.17 11.30 10.03
N LEU A 21 11.27 10.76 9.20
CA LEU A 21 10.84 9.36 9.28
C LEU A 21 12.02 8.39 9.10
N ILE A 22 12.92 8.65 8.15
CA ILE A 22 14.13 7.84 7.94
C ILE A 22 15.03 7.90 9.19
N LEU A 23 15.18 9.07 9.81
CA LEU A 23 15.97 9.24 11.02
C LEU A 23 15.37 8.49 12.22
N GLU A 24 14.06 8.57 12.43
CA GLU A 24 13.38 7.82 13.50
C GLU A 24 13.53 6.32 13.30
N LYS A 25 13.33 5.82 12.06
CA LYS A 25 13.53 4.39 11.76
C LYS A 25 14.98 3.95 11.94
N MET A 26 15.96 4.83 11.68
CA MET A 26 17.37 4.53 11.91
C MET A 26 17.67 4.28 13.39
N LYS A 27 17.02 5.02 14.31
CA LYS A 27 17.22 4.86 15.76
C LYS A 27 16.82 3.46 16.27
N LEU A 28 15.97 2.74 15.54
CA LEU A 28 15.52 1.39 15.88
C LEU A 28 16.60 0.32 15.64
N VAL A 29 17.69 0.68 14.95
CA VAL A 29 18.79 -0.22 14.61
C VAL A 29 20.05 0.31 15.30
N PRO A 30 20.98 -0.53 15.77
CA PRO A 30 22.22 -0.09 16.43
C PRO A 30 23.23 0.51 15.42
N THR A 31 22.84 1.57 14.73
CA THR A 31 23.68 2.32 13.79
C THR A 31 23.48 3.82 14.00
N ARG A 32 24.58 4.57 13.97
CA ARG A 32 24.58 6.04 14.03
C ARG A 32 24.88 6.67 12.67
N ASN A 33 25.05 5.86 11.63
CA ASN A 33 25.48 6.30 10.31
C ASN A 33 24.37 6.09 9.28
N MET A 34 23.82 7.19 8.76
CA MET A 34 22.76 7.20 7.75
C MET A 34 23.13 6.38 6.50
N ALA A 35 24.35 6.52 5.99
CA ALA A 35 24.78 5.78 4.80
C ALA A 35 24.92 4.28 5.06
N ALA A 36 25.26 3.88 6.29
CA ALA A 36 25.27 2.47 6.68
C ALA A 36 23.84 1.93 6.83
N TYR A 37 22.95 2.70 7.46
CA TYR A 37 21.54 2.37 7.62
C TYR A 37 20.85 2.17 6.26
N LEU A 38 20.91 3.18 5.38
CA LEU A 38 20.27 3.13 4.06
C LEU A 38 20.82 1.98 3.21
N ARG A 39 22.12 1.70 3.30
CA ARG A 39 22.73 0.56 2.58
C ARG A 39 22.25 -0.78 3.14
N LYS A 40 22.15 -0.94 4.46
CA LYS A 40 21.63 -2.17 5.09
C LYS A 40 20.18 -2.42 4.65
N ILE A 41 19.34 -1.39 4.69
CA ILE A 41 17.94 -1.51 4.26
C ILE A 41 17.84 -1.82 2.75
N ALA A 42 18.65 -1.18 1.92
CA ALA A 42 18.61 -1.40 0.47
C ALA A 42 19.16 -2.78 0.04
N ILE A 43 20.04 -3.41 0.82
CA ILE A 43 20.64 -4.71 0.50
C ILE A 43 19.90 -5.87 1.19
N ASP A 44 19.61 -5.72 2.48
CA ASP A 44 19.07 -6.79 3.32
C ASP A 44 17.57 -6.68 3.57
N GLY A 45 16.94 -5.58 3.14
CA GLY A 45 15.50 -5.39 3.30
C GLY A 45 14.72 -6.43 2.50
N TYR A 46 13.71 -7.03 3.11
CA TYR A 46 12.76 -7.89 2.41
C TYR A 46 11.71 -7.01 1.71
N ILE A 47 11.50 -7.26 0.42
CA ILE A 47 10.37 -6.69 -0.31
C ILE A 47 9.22 -7.69 -0.18
N ILE A 48 8.20 -7.32 0.59
CA ILE A 48 6.95 -8.08 0.66
C ILE A 48 6.03 -7.51 -0.40
N GLN A 49 5.90 -8.22 -1.51
CA GLN A 49 4.90 -7.91 -2.52
C GLN A 49 3.63 -8.68 -2.17
N ILE A 50 2.61 -7.98 -1.68
CA ILE A 50 1.30 -8.57 -1.44
C ILE A 50 0.53 -8.48 -2.75
N ASP A 51 0.22 -9.64 -3.34
CA ASP A 51 -0.72 -9.70 -4.45
C ASP A 51 -2.14 -9.55 -3.92
N HIS A 52 -2.85 -8.54 -4.41
CA HIS A 52 -4.24 -8.26 -4.05
C HIS A 52 -5.22 -8.66 -5.15
N ALA A 53 -4.78 -9.42 -6.15
CA ALA A 53 -5.63 -9.88 -7.26
C ALA A 53 -6.91 -10.55 -6.76
N ASP A 54 -6.82 -11.43 -5.76
CA ASP A 54 -7.97 -12.15 -5.22
C ASP A 54 -8.97 -11.23 -4.50
N ILE A 55 -8.45 -10.29 -3.69
CA ILE A 55 -9.28 -9.29 -3.00
C ILE A 55 -9.98 -8.38 -4.03
N LYS A 56 -9.28 -8.03 -5.11
CA LYS A 56 -9.85 -7.23 -6.20
C LYS A 56 -10.94 -7.99 -6.95
N ALA A 57 -10.74 -9.28 -7.23
CA ALA A 57 -11.74 -10.15 -7.84
C ALA A 57 -12.98 -10.30 -6.95
N MET A 58 -12.79 -10.57 -5.65
CA MET A 58 -13.88 -10.65 -4.67
C MET A 58 -14.68 -9.34 -4.60
N THR A 59 -13.99 -8.20 -4.59
CA THR A 59 -14.63 -6.88 -4.59
C THR A 59 -15.49 -6.66 -5.83
N ALA A 60 -15.02 -7.12 -7.00
CA ALA A 60 -15.79 -7.03 -8.24
C ALA A 60 -17.07 -7.88 -8.19
N GLU A 61 -17.03 -9.08 -7.63
CA GLU A 61 -18.22 -9.92 -7.44
C GLU A 61 -19.21 -9.29 -6.47
N ILE A 62 -18.74 -8.73 -5.34
CA ILE A 62 -19.58 -8.00 -4.38
C ILE A 62 -20.25 -6.80 -5.06
N GLN A 63 -19.52 -6.06 -5.90
CA GLN A 63 -20.10 -4.94 -6.66
C GLN A 63 -21.22 -5.38 -7.60
N LYS A 64 -21.08 -6.53 -8.29
CA LYS A 64 -22.16 -7.07 -9.14
C LYS A 64 -23.41 -7.39 -8.34
N ILE A 65 -23.25 -7.99 -7.15
CA ILE A 65 -24.37 -8.24 -6.23
C ILE A 65 -25.03 -6.91 -5.85
N GLY A 66 -24.25 -5.91 -5.43
CA GLY A 66 -24.77 -4.59 -5.08
C GLY A 66 -25.54 -3.91 -6.21
N VAL A 67 -25.08 -4.03 -7.46
CA VAL A 67 -25.78 -3.53 -8.64
C VAL A 67 -27.13 -4.22 -8.82
N ASN A 68 -27.18 -5.55 -8.72
CA ASN A 68 -28.41 -6.32 -8.85
C ASN A 68 -29.42 -5.98 -7.74
N VAL A 69 -28.96 -5.87 -6.49
CA VAL A 69 -29.80 -5.45 -5.35
C VAL A 69 -30.37 -4.05 -5.59
N ASN A 70 -29.56 -3.11 -6.08
CA ASN A 70 -30.02 -1.76 -6.38
C ASN A 70 -31.03 -1.71 -7.55
N GLN A 71 -30.92 -2.61 -8.53
CA GLN A 71 -31.93 -2.76 -9.58
C GLN A 71 -33.26 -3.26 -9.00
N ILE A 72 -33.22 -4.26 -8.10
CA ILE A 72 -34.42 -4.76 -7.41
C ILE A 72 -35.06 -3.64 -6.59
N ALA A 73 -34.27 -2.91 -5.79
CA ALA A 73 -34.76 -1.79 -5.00
C ALA A 73 -35.43 -0.72 -5.87
N ARG A 74 -34.81 -0.35 -7.01
CA ARG A 74 -35.41 0.59 -7.96
C ARG A 74 -36.71 0.07 -8.57
N ARG A 75 -36.78 -1.22 -8.89
CA ARG A 75 -38.00 -1.84 -9.43
C ARG A 75 -39.12 -1.84 -8.39
N VAL A 76 -38.85 -2.26 -7.16
CA VAL A 76 -39.82 -2.23 -6.04
C VAL A 76 -40.35 -0.81 -5.84
N ASN A 77 -39.45 0.18 -5.77
CA ASN A 77 -39.84 1.58 -5.60
C ASN A 77 -40.67 2.13 -6.79
N ALA A 78 -40.44 1.65 -8.02
CA ALA A 78 -41.18 2.08 -9.20
C ALA A 78 -42.55 1.39 -9.35
N THR A 79 -42.71 0.15 -8.86
CA THR A 79 -43.95 -0.64 -9.01
C THR A 79 -44.91 -0.48 -7.82
N GLY A 80 -44.51 0.21 -6.75
CA GLY A 80 -45.36 0.51 -5.59
C GLY A 80 -45.70 -0.68 -4.68
N ASN A 81 -45.55 -1.92 -5.13
CA ASN A 81 -45.76 -3.13 -4.33
C ASN A 81 -44.43 -3.76 -3.94
N ALA A 82 -44.07 -3.63 -2.67
CA ALA A 82 -43.01 -4.42 -2.03
C ALA A 82 -43.47 -5.83 -1.65
N TYR A 83 -44.79 -6.08 -1.62
CA TYR A 83 -45.41 -7.36 -1.27
C TYR A 83 -46.44 -7.75 -2.34
N GLN A 84 -46.40 -9.00 -2.79
CA GLN A 84 -47.41 -9.62 -3.64
C GLN A 84 -48.36 -10.55 -2.83
N GLU A 85 -48.16 -10.65 -1.51
CA GLU A 85 -48.91 -11.50 -0.58
C GLU A 85 -49.83 -10.73 0.39
N ASP A 86 -50.29 -9.54 0.03
CA ASP A 86 -51.56 -9.00 0.54
C ASP A 86 -52.53 -8.76 -0.63
#